data_AF-A0A0L6VV11-F1
#
_entry.id   AF-A0A0L6VV11-F1
#
_cell.length_a   1.000
_cell.length_b   1.000
_cell.length_c   1.000
_cell.angle_alpha   90.00
_cell.angle_beta   90.00
_cell.angle_gamma   90.00
#
_symmetry.space_group_name_H-M   'P 1'
#
loop_
_entity.id
_entity.type
_entity.pdbx_description
1 polymer ?
#
loop_
_entity_poly.entity_id
_entity_poly.type
_entity_poly.pdbx_seq_one_letter_code
_entity_poly.pdbx_strand_id
1 'polypeptide(L)'
;MKVEAGKFTNYFLGFADSASPSPPGVLHREGVLELCHNWGTESDDTFAGYHNGNKPPQGFGHIALTCDDVNKTCAYLEDKNVTFQKKLSEGSMKEIGELLLLLVMQDNNFHKAL
;
A
#
# COMPACT_ATOMS: atom_id res chain seq x y z
N MET A 1 25.12 -12.28 23.76
CA MET A 1 24.00 -12.65 22.86
C MET A 1 24.32 -12.06 21.50
N LYS A 2 24.71 -12.88 20.52
CA LYS A 2 24.87 -12.42 19.14
C LYS A 2 23.46 -12.16 18.62
N VAL A 3 23.10 -10.90 18.46
CA VAL A 3 21.93 -10.52 17.67
C VAL A 3 22.47 -10.38 16.25
N GLU A 4 22.29 -11.43 15.45
CA GLU A 4 22.53 -11.32 14.01
C GLU A 4 21.64 -10.19 13.48
N ALA A 5 22.23 -9.25 12.74
CA ALA A 5 21.45 -8.16 12.15
C ALA A 5 20.40 -8.76 11.22
N GLY A 6 19.13 -8.38 11.41
CA GLY A 6 18.06 -8.81 10.53
C GLY A 6 18.30 -8.28 9.11
N LYS A 7 18.08 -9.13 8.09
CA LYS A 7 18.19 -8.76 6.68
C LYS A 7 16.88 -8.18 6.18
N PHE A 8 16.59 -6.95 6.58
CA PHE A 8 15.39 -6.23 6.15
C PHE A 8 15.61 -4.72 6.12
N THR A 9 14.79 -4.04 5.33
CA THR A 9 14.68 -2.58 5.29
C THR A 9 13.23 -2.20 5.54
N ASN A 10 12.99 -1.28 6.48
CA ASN A 10 11.66 -0.71 6.70
C ASN A 10 11.54 0.65 6.02
N TYR A 11 10.51 0.80 5.20
CA TYR A 11 10.09 2.07 4.62
C TYR A 11 8.84 2.56 5.35
N PHE A 12 8.76 3.86 5.63
CA PHE A 12 7.60 4.44 6.28
C PHE A 12 6.94 5.46 5.35
N LEU A 13 5.69 5.17 4.97
CA LEU A 13 4.88 5.99 4.08
C LEU A 13 3.82 6.72 4.90
N GLY A 14 3.67 8.02 4.70
CA GLY A 14 2.63 8.82 5.35
C GLY A 14 2.41 10.16 4.64
N PHE A 15 1.22 10.73 4.82
CA PHE A 15 0.85 12.02 4.22
C PHE A 15 1.67 13.17 4.78
N ALA A 16 2.25 14.01 3.91
CA ALA A 16 3.00 15.20 4.29
C ALA A 16 2.21 16.08 5.27
N ASP A 17 2.85 16.50 6.36
CA ASP A 17 2.28 17.51 7.25
C ASP A 17 2.44 18.87 6.58
N SER A 18 1.32 19.50 6.22
CA SER A 18 1.31 20.82 5.59
C SER A 18 1.76 21.95 6.54
N ALA A 19 1.80 21.69 7.85
CA ALA A 19 2.15 22.67 8.88
C ALA A 19 3.64 22.67 9.26
N SER A 20 4.42 21.64 8.92
CA SER A 20 5.84 21.57 9.27
C SER A 20 6.69 20.95 8.15
N PRO A 21 7.55 21.73 7.46
CA PRO A 21 8.45 21.21 6.43
C PRO A 21 9.55 20.29 7.01
N SER A 22 9.76 20.30 8.33
CA SER A 22 10.52 19.29 9.05
C SER A 22 9.55 18.37 9.79
N PRO A 23 9.24 17.18 9.27
CA PRO A 23 8.29 16.30 9.93
C PRO A 23 8.86 15.91 11.31
N PRO A 24 8.04 15.91 12.38
CA PRO A 24 8.42 15.18 13.60
C PRO A 24 8.72 13.73 13.19
N GLY A 25 9.66 13.07 13.89
CA GLY A 25 10.13 11.72 13.52
C GLY A 25 8.95 10.80 13.25
N VAL A 26 9.05 9.94 12.22
CA VAL A 26 7.93 9.19 11.59
C VAL A 26 6.93 8.58 12.58
N LEU A 27 7.40 8.14 13.74
CA LEU A 27 6.56 7.58 14.83
C LEU A 27 5.57 8.56 15.48
N HIS A 28 5.68 9.86 15.23
CA HIS A 28 4.79 10.90 15.76
C HIS A 28 3.68 11.29 14.77
N ARG A 29 3.57 10.59 13.63
CA ARG A 29 2.61 10.90 12.58
C ARG A 29 1.50 9.85 12.58
N GLU A 30 0.27 10.31 12.41
CA GLU A 30 -0.89 9.43 12.24
C GLU A 30 -0.94 8.89 10.80
N GLY A 31 -1.58 7.74 10.62
CA GLY A 31 -1.78 7.15 9.28
C GLY A 31 -0.49 6.72 8.59
N VAL A 32 0.55 6.34 9.34
CA VAL A 32 1.81 5.85 8.78
C VAL A 32 1.71 4.36 8.46
N LEU A 33 2.10 4.00 7.24
CA LEU A 33 2.27 2.62 6.81
C LEU A 33 3.74 2.23 6.86
N GLU A 34 4.05 1.19 7.64
CA GLU A 34 5.35 0.52 7.63
C GLU A 34 5.37 -0.59 6.58
N LEU A 35 6.31 -0.50 5.64
CA LEU A 35 6.56 -1.50 4.61
C LEU A 35 7.89 -2.19 4.92
N CYS A 36 7.82 -3.45 5.34
CA CYS A 36 8.98 -4.26 5.64
C CYS A 36 9.43 -5.03 4.39
N HIS A 37 10.59 -4.65 3.84
CA HIS A 37 11.26 -5.38 2.77
C HIS A 37 12.24 -6.38 3.36
N ASN A 38 11.88 -7.66 3.32
CA ASN A 38 12.78 -8.75 3.69
C ASN A 38 13.71 -9.04 2.51
N TRP A 39 15.03 -8.92 2.72
CA TRP A 39 15.97 -8.99 1.61
C TRP A 39 16.02 -10.36 0.97
N GLY A 40 16.08 -10.39 -0.36
CA GLY A 40 16.17 -11.61 -1.14
C GLY A 40 14.83 -12.14 -1.63
N THR A 41 13.68 -11.67 -1.12
CA THR A 41 12.36 -12.07 -1.63
C THR A 41 12.15 -11.65 -3.09
N GLU A 42 12.84 -10.60 -3.53
CA GLU A 42 12.80 -10.10 -4.91
C GLU A 42 13.56 -10.97 -5.91
N SER A 43 14.48 -11.82 -5.44
CA SER A 43 15.35 -12.68 -6.27
C SER A 43 15.14 -14.17 -6.01
N ASP A 44 14.17 -14.54 -5.16
CA ASP A 44 13.85 -15.92 -4.82
C ASP A 44 12.70 -16.42 -5.72
N ASP A 45 13.03 -17.20 -6.74
CA ASP A 45 12.06 -17.81 -7.66
C ASP A 45 11.10 -18.79 -6.96
N THR A 46 11.41 -19.24 -5.74
CA THR A 46 10.55 -20.13 -4.94
C THR A 46 9.60 -19.36 -4.02
N PHE A 47 9.77 -18.04 -3.90
CA PHE A 47 8.90 -17.21 -3.08
C PHE A 47 7.55 -17.00 -3.77
N ALA A 48 6.52 -17.65 -3.20
CA ALA A 48 5.15 -17.57 -3.73
C ALA A 48 4.46 -16.20 -3.52
N GLY A 49 5.13 -15.24 -2.88
CA GLY A 49 4.58 -13.93 -2.53
C GLY A 49 3.94 -13.89 -1.14
N TYR A 50 3.59 -12.68 -0.69
CA TYR A 50 2.88 -12.46 0.57
C TYR A 50 1.39 -12.78 0.45
N HIS A 51 0.82 -13.35 1.50
CA HIS A 51 -0.62 -13.60 1.58
C HIS A 51 -1.37 -12.30 1.91
N ASN A 52 -2.33 -11.93 1.05
CA ASN A 52 -3.07 -10.65 1.19
C ASN A 52 -4.24 -10.69 2.19
N GLY A 53 -4.49 -11.82 2.87
CA GLY A 53 -5.52 -11.96 3.90
C GLY A 53 -6.97 -12.07 3.41
N ASN A 54 -7.23 -11.94 2.10
CA ASN A 54 -8.58 -11.97 1.52
C ASN A 54 -9.05 -13.39 1.14
N LYS A 55 -8.18 -14.40 1.26
CA LYS A 55 -8.47 -15.84 1.08
C LYS A 55 -8.14 -16.62 2.36
N PRO A 56 -8.59 -17.88 2.52
CA PRO A 56 -8.26 -18.67 3.71
C PRO A 56 -6.75 -18.92 3.86
N PRO A 57 -6.15 -18.75 5.06
CA PRO A 57 -6.75 -18.22 6.28
C PRO A 57 -6.97 -16.70 6.19
N GLN A 58 -8.20 -16.26 6.44
CA GLN A 58 -8.57 -14.85 6.34
C GLN A 58 -8.10 -14.04 7.55
N GLY A 59 -7.83 -12.75 7.35
CA GLY A 59 -7.38 -11.85 8.41
C GLY A 59 -7.43 -10.39 7.95
N PHE A 60 -6.26 -9.84 7.59
CA PHE A 60 -6.17 -8.49 7.01
C PHE A 60 -7.02 -8.36 5.74
N GLY A 61 -7.75 -7.24 5.61
CA GLY A 61 -8.58 -6.94 4.44
C GLY A 61 -7.88 -6.02 3.45
N HIS A 62 -7.75 -4.75 3.80
CA HIS A 62 -7.19 -3.70 2.95
C HIS A 62 -6.80 -2.47 3.76
N ILE A 63 -6.06 -1.57 3.11
CA ILE A 63 -5.86 -0.18 3.56
C ILE A 63 -6.84 0.69 2.77
N ALA A 64 -7.33 1.76 3.40
CA ALA A 64 -8.18 2.75 2.77
C ALA A 64 -7.49 4.12 2.78
N LEU A 65 -7.59 4.84 1.67
CA LEU A 65 -7.12 6.21 1.54
C LEU A 65 -8.29 7.10 1.16
N THR A 66 -8.42 8.25 1.82
CA THR A 66 -9.41 9.27 1.47
C THR A 66 -8.84 10.17 0.37
N CYS A 67 -9.74 10.71 -0.47
CA CYS A 67 -9.39 11.66 -1.52
C CYS A 67 -10.54 12.65 -1.73
N ASP A 68 -10.24 13.81 -2.28
CA ASP A 68 -11.24 14.87 -2.48
C ASP A 68 -12.27 14.51 -3.56
N ASP A 69 -11.83 13.82 -4.61
CA ASP A 69 -12.67 13.41 -5.74
C ASP A 69 -12.30 11.99 -6.18
N VAL A 70 -13.15 11.04 -5.82
CA VAL A 70 -12.93 9.62 -6.07
C VAL A 70 -12.94 9.28 -7.56
N ASN A 71 -13.73 9.99 -8.37
CA ASN A 71 -13.82 9.74 -9.80
C ASN A 71 -12.56 10.21 -10.52
N LYS A 72 -12.07 11.42 -10.18
CA LYS A 72 -10.79 11.92 -10.72
C LYS A 72 -9.62 11.05 -10.30
N THR A 73 -9.61 10.58 -9.05
CA THR A 73 -8.54 9.72 -8.55
C THR A 73 -8.56 8.37 -9.27
N CYS A 74 -9.73 7.75 -9.46
CA CYS A 74 -9.84 6.55 -10.28
C CYS A 74 -9.37 6.75 -11.72
N ALA A 75 -9.78 7.82 -12.38
CA ALA A 75 -9.35 8.10 -13.75
C ALA A 75 -7.83 8.28 -13.85
N TYR A 76 -7.22 8.96 -12.87
CA TYR A 76 -5.76 9.09 -12.78
C TYR A 76 -5.07 7.73 -12.62
N LEU A 77 -5.58 6.87 -11.73
CA LEU A 77 -5.02 5.54 -11.50
C LEU A 77 -5.17 4.62 -12.72
N GLU A 78 -6.30 4.72 -13.43
CA GLU A 78 -6.50 4.00 -14.69
C GLU A 78 -5.52 4.45 -15.78
N ASP A 79 -5.27 5.77 -15.91
CA ASP A 79 -4.24 6.32 -16.81
C ASP A 79 -2.83 5.80 -16.46
N LYS A 80 -2.56 5.60 -15.17
CA LYS A 80 -1.32 4.97 -14.68
C LYS A 80 -1.29 3.45 -14.78
N ASN A 81 -2.28 2.83 -15.42
CA ASN A 81 -2.41 1.37 -15.57
C ASN A 81 -2.39 0.63 -14.23
N VAL A 82 -2.95 1.21 -13.17
CA VAL A 82 -3.09 0.55 -11.87
C VAL A 82 -4.16 -0.54 -11.97
N THR A 83 -3.86 -1.72 -11.44
CA THR A 83 -4.80 -2.84 -11.40
C THR A 83 -5.87 -2.61 -10.35
N PHE A 84 -7.14 -2.63 -10.77
CA PHE A 84 -8.29 -2.58 -9.87
C PHE A 84 -8.83 -3.97 -9.61
N GLN A 85 -9.07 -4.29 -8.33
CA GLN A 85 -9.80 -5.51 -7.95
C GLN A 85 -11.30 -5.35 -8.15
N LYS A 86 -11.80 -4.13 -7.97
CA LYS A 86 -13.17 -3.74 -8.28
C LYS A 86 -13.16 -2.28 -8.71
N LYS A 87 -13.72 -1.99 -9.88
CA LYS A 87 -13.88 -0.61 -10.33
C LYS A 87 -15.09 0.04 -9.67
N LEU A 88 -15.04 1.36 -9.58
CA LEU A 88 -16.15 2.16 -9.04
C LEU A 88 -17.46 1.95 -9.83
N SER A 89 -17.35 1.73 -11.14
CA SER A 89 -18.48 1.42 -12.03
C SER A 89 -19.10 0.03 -11.80
N GLU A 90 -18.42 -0.88 -11.12
CA GLU A 90 -18.82 -2.28 -10.92
C GLU A 90 -19.55 -2.50 -9.58
N GLY A 91 -19.77 -1.44 -8.80
CA GLY A 91 -20.47 -1.47 -7.52
C GLY A 91 -21.94 -1.04 -7.60
N SER A 92 -22.78 -1.64 -6.75
CA SER A 92 -24.16 -1.18 -6.51
C SER A 92 -24.23 0.07 -5.62
N MET A 93 -23.17 0.37 -4.87
CA MET A 93 -23.05 1.57 -4.04
C MET A 93 -22.18 2.60 -4.75
N LYS A 94 -22.83 3.61 -5.36
CA LYS A 94 -22.18 4.67 -6.14
C LYS A 94 -21.67 5.85 -5.29
N GLU A 95 -21.90 5.83 -3.98
CA GLU A 95 -21.76 7.00 -3.10
C GLU A 95 -20.85 6.79 -1.87
N ILE A 96 -20.23 5.61 -1.71
CA ILE A 96 -19.23 5.46 -0.63
C ILE A 96 -17.95 6.13 -1.12
N GLY A 97 -17.68 7.33 -0.60
CA GLY A 97 -16.53 8.18 -0.93
C GLY A 97 -15.17 7.65 -0.44
N GLU A 98 -15.02 6.35 -0.28
CA GLU A 98 -13.77 5.72 0.11
C GLU A 98 -13.16 5.08 -1.15
N LEU A 99 -11.99 5.56 -1.55
CA LEU A 99 -11.22 4.88 -2.58
C LEU A 99 -10.61 3.63 -1.94
N LEU A 100 -11.20 2.47 -2.24
CA LEU A 100 -10.62 1.18 -1.93
C LEU A 100 -9.42 0.96 -2.86
N LEU A 101 -8.26 1.51 -2.51
CA LEU A 101 -7.03 1.18 -3.18
C LEU A 101 -6.55 -0.18 -2.63
N LEU A 102 -6.91 -1.28 -3.30
CA LEU A 102 -6.18 -2.53 -3.09
C LEU A 102 -4.80 -2.34 -3.73
N LEU A 103 -3.84 -1.78 -2.99
CA LEU A 103 -2.43 -1.95 -3.29
C LEU A 103 -2.12 -3.42 -3.06
N VAL A 104 -2.41 -4.24 -4.06
CA VAL A 104 -1.77 -5.55 -4.12
C VAL A 104 -0.35 -5.27 -4.55
N MET A 105 0.55 -5.32 -3.57
CA MET A 105 2.00 -5.48 -3.78
C MET A 105 2.21 -6.85 -4.44
N GLN A 106 1.78 -7.00 -5.69
CA GLN A 106 1.83 -8.26 -6.43
C GLN A 106 3.05 -8.33 -7.34
N ASP A 107 3.71 -7.19 -7.57
CA ASP A 107 4.94 -7.14 -8.32
C ASP A 107 6.09 -6.69 -7.41
N ASN A 108 7.18 -7.45 -7.44
CA ASN A 108 8.49 -7.17 -6.82
C ASN A 108 9.17 -5.89 -7.35
N ASN A 109 8.41 -4.92 -7.86
CA ASN A 109 8.89 -3.70 -8.49
C ASN A 109 8.19 -2.47 -7.91
N PHE A 110 8.60 -2.08 -6.69
CA PHE A 110 8.19 -0.82 -6.05
C PHE A 110 8.64 0.44 -6.83
N HIS A 111 9.46 0.28 -7.87
CA HIS A 111 10.04 1.37 -8.67
C HIS A 111 9.08 2.04 -9.68
N LYS A 112 7.86 1.54 -9.86
CA LYS A 112 6.95 2.06 -10.91
C LYS A 112 5.78 2.93 -10.40
N ALA A 113 5.68 3.15 -9.09
CA ALA A 113 4.53 3.85 -8.48
C ALA A 113 4.87 5.15 -7.74
N LEU A 114 6.10 5.66 -7.88
CA LEU A 114 6.52 6.98 -7.38
C LEU A 114 7.11 7.80 -8.52
#